data_AF-A0A5P9Q2L4-F1
#
_entry.id   AF-A0A5P9Q2L4-F1
#
_cell.length_a   1.000
_cell.length_b   1.000
_cell.length_c   1.000
_cell.angle_alpha   90.00
_cell.angle_beta   90.00
_cell.angle_gamma   90.00
#
_symmetry.space_group_name_H-M   'P 1'
#
loop_
_entity.id
_entity.type
_entity.pdbx_description
1 polymer ?
#
loop_
_entity_poly.entity_id
_entity_poly.type
_entity_poly.pdbx_seq_one_letter_code
_entity_poly.pdbx_strand_id
1 'polypeptide(L)'
;MALTMPAFLLPHTVTVKPYAGTGAYGPTFGQPFTVRRAYVEDRRRLVRASDGAETISETTVITRPGPSVPAGSEVTVWPGTPAERTATVITASTFDHPSAPAHLEITLT
;
A
#
# COMPACT_ATOMS: atom_id res chain seq x y z
N MET A 1 12.40 -16.92 13.82
CA MET A 1 12.26 -15.82 12.85
C MET A 1 11.41 -16.35 11.71
N ALA A 2 10.24 -15.74 11.44
CA ALA A 2 9.41 -16.19 10.33
C ALA A 2 10.14 -16.03 9.00
N LEU A 3 9.86 -16.93 8.05
CA LEU A 3 10.37 -16.80 6.69
C LEU A 3 9.83 -15.48 6.12
N THR A 4 10.63 -14.68 5.42
CA THR A 4 10.12 -13.46 4.77
C THR A 4 9.70 -13.77 3.34
N MET A 5 8.82 -12.94 2.76
CA MET A 5 8.41 -13.12 1.37
C MET A 5 9.60 -13.23 0.39
N PRO A 6 9.66 -14.28 -0.45
CA PRO A 6 10.69 -14.43 -1.47
C PRO A 6 10.75 -13.26 -2.45
N ALA A 7 11.96 -12.87 -2.88
CA ALA A 7 12.15 -11.67 -3.70
C ALA A 7 11.52 -11.77 -5.10
N PHE A 8 11.46 -12.98 -5.67
CA PHE A 8 10.89 -13.20 -7.00
C PHE A 8 9.37 -13.02 -7.02
N LEU A 9 8.70 -13.05 -5.86
CA LEU A 9 7.26 -12.75 -5.72
C LEU A 9 6.98 -11.25 -5.56
N LEU A 10 8.01 -10.42 -5.43
CA LEU A 10 7.91 -8.97 -5.17
C LEU A 10 8.61 -8.17 -6.29
N PRO A 11 8.07 -8.19 -7.53
CA PRO A 11 8.75 -7.63 -8.70
C PRO A 11 8.65 -6.10 -8.81
N HIS A 12 7.69 -5.47 -8.12
CA HIS A 12 7.40 -4.06 -8.25
C HIS A 12 8.17 -3.20 -7.24
N THR A 13 8.16 -1.90 -7.51
CA THR A 13 8.64 -0.86 -6.61
C THR A 13 7.53 0.15 -6.36
N VAL A 14 7.41 0.63 -5.13
CA VAL A 14 6.47 1.70 -4.75
C VAL A 14 7.20 2.78 -3.96
N THR A 15 6.66 4.00 -3.97
CA THR A 15 7.14 5.10 -3.12
C THR A 15 6.09 5.42 -2.08
N VAL A 16 6.48 5.50 -0.82
CA VAL A 16 5.59 5.79 0.31
C VAL A 16 5.95 7.15 0.88
N LYS A 17 4.94 8.00 1.08
CA LYS A 17 5.03 9.19 1.92
C LYS A 17 4.24 8.92 3.20
N PRO A 18 4.93 8.64 4.33
CA PRO A 18 4.24 8.24 5.55
C PRO A 18 3.45 9.42 6.12
N TYR A 19 2.19 9.18 6.50
CA TYR A 19 1.38 10.20 7.15
C TYR A 19 1.93 10.53 8.54
N ALA A 20 2.08 11.82 8.83
CA ALA A 20 2.69 12.36 10.04
C ALA A 20 1.67 13.08 10.95
N GLY A 21 0.38 13.08 10.60
CA GLY A 21 -0.69 13.75 11.34
C GLY A 21 -1.33 14.90 10.54
N THR A 22 -2.27 15.60 11.16
CA THR A 22 -2.96 16.76 10.56
C THR A 22 -2.46 18.05 11.20
N GLY A 23 -1.99 18.98 10.37
CA GLY A 23 -1.66 20.35 10.76
C GLY A 23 -2.77 21.34 10.41
N ALA A 24 -2.52 22.63 10.65
CA ALA A 24 -3.49 23.71 10.42
C ALA A 24 -4.01 23.80 8.97
N TYR A 25 -3.25 23.27 8.00
CA TYR A 25 -3.56 23.33 6.57
C TYR A 25 -3.88 21.96 5.96
N GLY A 26 -4.11 20.93 6.78
CA GLY A 26 -4.44 19.58 6.32
C GLY A 26 -3.37 18.53 6.65
N PRO A 27 -3.34 17.40 5.93
CA PRO A 27 -2.45 16.29 6.23
C PRO A 27 -0.98 16.68 6.05
N THR A 28 -0.14 16.19 6.95
CA THR A 28 1.32 16.33 6.90
C THR A 28 1.94 14.97 6.65
N PHE A 29 3.06 14.96 5.94
CA PHE A 29 3.75 13.74 5.54
C PHE A 29 5.22 13.79 5.92
N GLY A 30 5.77 12.65 6.31
CA GLY A 30 7.19 12.48 6.58
C GLY A 30 8.02 12.32 5.30
N GLN A 31 9.30 12.04 5.48
CA GLN A 31 10.23 11.84 4.36
C GLN A 31 9.78 10.66 3.48
N PRO A 32 9.66 10.84 2.15
CA PRO A 32 9.31 9.76 1.26
C PRO A 32 10.41 8.68 1.22
N PHE A 33 10.01 7.41 1.15
CA PHE A 33 10.93 6.29 0.98
C PHE A 33 10.46 5.29 -0.08
N THR A 34 11.40 4.59 -0.69
CA THR A 34 11.13 3.63 -1.77
C THR A 34 11.17 2.19 -1.26
N VAL A 35 10.13 1.42 -1.55
CA VAL A 35 10.06 -0.02 -1.30
C VAL A 35 10.31 -0.76 -2.60
N ARG A 36 11.53 -1.30 -2.78
CA ARG A 36 11.97 -1.98 -4.02
C ARG A 36 11.45 -3.42 -4.20
N ARG A 37 10.74 -3.93 -3.20
CA ARG A 37 10.25 -5.31 -3.13
C ARG A 37 8.79 -5.26 -2.71
N ALA A 38 7.96 -4.94 -3.69
CA ALA A 38 6.53 -4.91 -3.56
C ALA A 38 5.89 -5.83 -4.62
N TYR A 39 4.72 -6.34 -4.29
CA TYR A 39 3.76 -6.85 -5.26
C TYR A 39 2.57 -5.90 -5.22
N VAL A 40 2.09 -5.50 -6.39
CA VAL A 40 1.02 -4.50 -6.53
C VAL A 40 -0.07 -5.20 -7.30
N GLU A 41 -1.21 -5.35 -6.65
CA GLU A 41 -2.42 -5.90 -7.23
C GLU A 41 -3.45 -4.79 -7.40
N ASP A 42 -3.63 -4.37 -8.65
CA ASP A 42 -4.63 -3.38 -9.02
C ASP A 42 -5.94 -4.06 -9.36
N ARG A 43 -6.86 -4.12 -8.39
CA ARG A 43 -8.23 -4.56 -8.65
C ARG A 43 -9.18 -3.37 -8.58
N ARG A 44 -9.81 -3.03 -9.70
CA ARG A 44 -10.96 -2.11 -9.68
C ARG A 44 -12.19 -2.91 -9.28
N ARG A 45 -12.73 -2.69 -8.08
CA ARG A 45 -13.94 -3.36 -7.61
C ARG A 45 -15.11 -2.39 -7.58
N LEU A 46 -16.04 -2.58 -8.51
CA LEU A 46 -17.29 -1.83 -8.48
C LEU A 46 -18.20 -2.42 -7.38
N VAL A 47 -18.46 -1.65 -6.32
CA VAL A 47 -19.38 -2.04 -5.25
C VAL A 47 -20.63 -1.18 -5.41
N ARG A 48 -21.70 -1.75 -5.97
CA ARG A 48 -22.98 -1.03 -6.10
C ARG A 48 -23.61 -0.86 -4.72
N ALA A 49 -23.51 0.34 -4.16
CA ALA A 49 -24.35 0.77 -3.05
C ALA A 49 -25.81 0.94 -3.51
N SER A 50 -26.76 0.82 -2.58
CA SER A 50 -28.20 0.88 -2.84
C SER A 50 -28.69 2.25 -3.35
N ASP A 51 -27.84 3.28 -3.29
CA ASP A 51 -28.04 4.65 -3.77
C ASP A 51 -27.39 4.91 -5.16
N GLY A 52 -26.76 3.90 -5.76
CA GLY A 52 -26.44 3.89 -7.20
C GLY A 52 -25.03 4.31 -7.60
N ALA A 53 -24.12 4.66 -6.68
CA ALA A 53 -22.73 4.90 -7.05
C ALA A 53 -21.73 4.57 -5.93
N GLU A 54 -20.90 3.55 -6.14
CA GLU A 54 -19.49 3.64 -5.73
C GLU A 54 -18.62 2.65 -6.54
N THR A 55 -17.57 3.17 -7.18
CA THR A 55 -16.47 2.33 -7.66
C THR A 55 -15.32 2.59 -6.70
N ILE A 56 -15.00 1.61 -5.86
CA ILE A 56 -13.81 1.67 -5.01
C ILE A 56 -12.71 0.96 -5.80
N SER A 57 -11.65 1.67 -6.16
CA SER A 57 -10.45 1.00 -6.65
C SER A 57 -9.79 0.37 -5.43
N GLU A 58 -9.73 -0.96 -5.36
CA GLU A 58 -9.08 -1.64 -4.24
C GLU A 58 -7.70 -2.08 -4.72
N THR A 59 -6.70 -1.23 -4.46
CA THR A 59 -5.31 -1.59 -4.75
C THR A 59 -4.72 -2.26 -3.53
N THR A 60 -4.17 -3.46 -3.67
CA THR A 60 -3.45 -4.14 -2.58
C THR A 60 -1.96 -4.16 -2.89
N VAL A 61 -1.15 -3.66 -1.96
CA VAL A 61 0.31 -3.71 -2.05
C VAL A 61 0.84 -4.64 -0.98
N ILE A 62 1.57 -5.66 -1.39
CA ILE A 62 2.23 -6.61 -0.49
C ILE A 62 3.72 -6.29 -0.47
N THR A 63 4.30 -6.17 0.71
CA THR A 63 5.74 -5.95 0.91
C THR A 63 6.29 -6.90 1.96
N ARG A 64 7.61 -6.95 2.12
CA ARG A 64 8.18 -7.51 3.36
C ARG A 64 7.80 -6.63 4.56
N PRO A 65 7.83 -7.17 5.79
CA PRO A 65 7.78 -6.36 6.99
C PRO A 65 8.91 -5.31 6.96
N GLY A 66 8.64 -4.11 7.44
CA GLY A 66 9.56 -2.99 7.29
C GLY A 66 9.08 -1.72 8.00
N PRO A 67 9.43 -0.53 7.49
CA PRO A 67 9.02 0.74 8.11
C PRO A 67 7.50 0.88 8.15
N SER A 68 7.00 1.59 9.16
CA SER A 68 5.57 1.82 9.35
C SER A 68 4.97 2.58 8.19
N VAL A 69 3.81 2.11 7.72
CA VAL A 69 2.98 2.76 6.71
C VAL A 69 1.61 3.00 7.33
N PRO A 70 1.42 4.08 8.11
CA PRO A 70 0.15 4.33 8.79
C PRO A 70 -0.98 4.62 7.79
N ALA A 71 -2.22 4.40 8.22
CA ALA A 71 -3.39 4.85 7.48
C ALA A 71 -3.32 6.36 7.18
N GLY A 72 -3.78 6.77 6.00
CA GLY A 72 -3.63 8.13 5.49
C GLY A 72 -2.30 8.41 4.79
N SER A 73 -1.32 7.49 4.82
CA SER A 73 -0.09 7.64 4.02
C SER A 73 -0.41 7.66 2.53
N GLU A 74 0.42 8.34 1.74
CA GLU A 74 0.32 8.30 0.28
C GLU A 74 1.27 7.24 -0.29
N VAL A 75 0.78 6.42 -1.22
CA VAL A 75 1.60 5.41 -1.92
C VAL A 75 1.50 5.65 -3.41
N THR A 76 2.65 5.91 -4.03
CA THR A 76 2.79 5.95 -5.49
C THR A 76 3.10 4.53 -6.00
N VAL A 77 2.18 3.98 -6.77
CA VAL A 77 2.30 2.67 -7.44
C VAL A 77 2.73 2.84 -8.89
N TRP A 78 3.37 1.81 -9.45
CA TRP A 78 3.86 1.77 -10.83
C TRP A 78 4.73 2.97 -11.27
N PRO A 79 5.68 3.43 -10.44
CA PRO A 79 6.46 4.62 -10.72
C PRO A 79 7.25 4.49 -12.04
N GLY A 80 7.24 5.54 -12.85
CA GLY A 80 7.90 5.61 -14.14
C GLY A 80 7.17 4.88 -15.28
N THR A 81 5.93 4.43 -15.07
CA THR A 81 5.13 3.75 -16.10
C THR A 81 3.84 4.52 -16.42
N PRO A 82 3.15 4.23 -17.54
CA PRO A 82 1.85 4.85 -17.83
C PRO A 82 0.75 4.56 -16.79
N ALA A 83 0.93 3.55 -15.92
CA ALA A 83 0.00 3.21 -14.85
C ALA A 83 0.33 3.92 -13.52
N GLU A 84 1.34 4.79 -13.50
CA GLU A 84 1.74 5.54 -12.31
C GLU A 84 0.56 6.32 -11.74
N ARG A 85 0.30 6.12 -10.44
CA ARG A 85 -0.67 6.92 -9.69
C ARG A 85 -0.34 6.89 -8.20
N THR A 86 -0.85 7.88 -7.49
CA THR A 86 -0.78 7.92 -6.02
C THR A 86 -2.16 7.65 -5.44
N ALA A 87 -2.21 6.79 -4.43
CA ALA A 87 -3.43 6.44 -3.69
C ALA A 87 -3.18 6.51 -2.19
N THR A 88 -4.25 6.66 -1.41
CA THR A 88 -4.17 6.80 0.05
C THR A 88 -4.29 5.44 0.72
N VAL A 89 -3.47 5.20 1.75
CA VAL A 89 -3.55 3.99 2.56
C VAL A 89 -4.81 4.00 3.42
N ILE A 90 -5.63 2.97 3.25
CA ILE A 90 -6.81 2.70 4.08
C ILE A 90 -6.38 1.89 5.31
N THR A 91 -5.70 0.77 5.08
CA THR A 91 -5.21 -0.13 6.12
C THR A 91 -3.82 -0.67 5.79
N ALA A 92 -3.03 -0.94 6.83
CA ALA A 92 -1.77 -1.66 6.73
C ALA A 92 -1.75 -2.76 7.80
N SER A 93 -1.68 -4.02 7.35
CA SER A 93 -1.85 -5.21 8.18
C SER A 93 -0.59 -6.07 8.12
N THR A 94 0.02 -6.34 9.27
CA THR A 94 1.18 -7.23 9.38
C THR A 94 0.73 -8.67 9.50
N PHE A 95 1.17 -9.51 8.58
CA PHE A 95 1.00 -10.95 8.62
C PHE A 95 2.34 -11.59 9.00
N ASP A 96 2.41 -12.11 10.22
CA ASP A 96 3.57 -12.83 10.74
C ASP A 96 3.14 -14.21 11.24
N HIS A 97 3.58 -15.26 10.56
CA HIS A 97 3.17 -16.63 10.86
C HIS A 97 4.38 -17.59 10.80
N PRO A 98 4.49 -18.58 11.71
CA PRO A 98 5.65 -19.48 11.75
C PRO A 98 5.87 -20.31 10.48
N SER A 99 4.79 -20.66 9.78
CA SER A 99 4.82 -21.55 8.61
C SER A 99 4.49 -20.85 7.28
N ALA A 100 4.27 -19.54 7.28
CA ALA A 100 4.00 -18.78 6.05
C ALA A 100 4.92 -17.55 5.96
N PRO A 101 5.25 -17.07 4.75
CA PRO A 101 6.11 -15.92 4.63
C PRO A 101 5.50 -14.66 5.25
N ALA A 102 6.22 -14.05 6.19
CA ALA A 102 5.84 -12.78 6.79
C ALA A 102 5.83 -11.66 5.73
N HIS A 103 4.79 -10.84 5.77
CA HIS A 103 4.55 -9.72 4.86
C HIS A 103 3.71 -8.63 5.51
N LEU A 104 3.72 -7.46 4.88
CA LEU A 104 2.81 -6.37 5.15
C LEU A 104 1.85 -6.26 3.98
N GLU A 105 0.55 -6.24 4.26
CA GLU A 105 -0.50 -5.97 3.27
C GLU A 105 -0.99 -4.54 3.46
N ILE A 106 -1.00 -3.76 2.39
CA ILE A 106 -1.39 -2.35 2.39
C ILE A 106 -2.54 -2.17 1.40
N THR A 107 -3.71 -1.80 1.91
CA THR A 107 -4.90 -1.54 1.09
C THR A 107 -4.97 -0.05 0.77
N LEU A 108 -5.14 0.30 -0.50
CA LEU A 108 -5.25 1.68 -0.97
C LEU A 108 -6.62 1.96 -1.61
N THR A 109 -6.97 3.24 -1.66
CA THR A 109 -8.15 3.80 -2.38
C THR A 109 -8.09 3.68 -3.89
#